data_AF-A0A382NLX8-F1
#
_entry.id   AF-A0A382NLX8-F1
#
_cell.length_a   1.000
_cell.length_b   1.000
_cell.length_c   1.000
_cell.angle_alpha   90.00
_cell.angle_beta   90.00
_cell.angle_gamma   90.00
#
_symmetry.space_group_name_H-M   'P 1'
#
loop_
_entity.id
_entity.type
_entity.pdbx_description
1 polymer ?
#
loop_
_entity_poly.entity_id
_entity_poly.type
_entity_poly.pdbx_seq_one_letter_code
_entity_poly.pdbx_strand_id
1 'polypeptide(L)'
;MRGIVGKKVDHALRDLTFANQRICKEIKKTIHSAVANAEHNFQYDIDKLFVKEAYCGKSIVMKRFRPRAKGRASPIKKPYSNVTIILSDKLRKLEDHGTKS
;
A
#
# COMPACT_ATOMS: atom_id res chain seq x y z
N MET A 1 -0.12 5.25 -4.55
CA MET A 1 -0.49 5.11 -3.11
C MET A 1 -1.35 6.27 -2.62
N ARG A 2 -0.92 7.53 -2.74
CA ARG A 2 -1.67 8.68 -2.19
C ARG A 2 -3.15 8.76 -2.59
N GLY A 3 -3.51 8.34 -3.80
CA GLY A 3 -4.89 8.41 -4.31
C GLY A 3 -5.91 7.47 -3.65
N ILE A 4 -5.48 6.48 -2.85
CA ILE A 4 -6.37 5.58 -2.10
C ILE A 4 -6.44 5.88 -0.61
N VAL A 5 -5.53 6.71 -0.08
CA VAL A 5 -5.46 7.03 1.35
C VAL A 5 -6.67 7.90 1.74
N GLY A 6 -7.33 7.55 2.84
CA GLY A 6 -8.52 8.26 3.35
C GLY A 6 -9.84 7.88 2.69
N LYS A 7 -9.83 6.99 1.69
CA LYS A 7 -11.06 6.48 1.07
C LYS A 7 -11.57 5.24 1.80
N LYS A 8 -12.88 5.02 1.75
CA LYS A 8 -13.47 3.72 2.11
C LYS A 8 -12.91 2.62 1.21
N VAL A 9 -12.85 1.41 1.75
CA VAL A 9 -12.28 0.25 1.04
C VAL A 9 -13.01 -0.02 -0.28
N ASP A 10 -14.34 0.05 -0.32
CA ASP A 10 -15.11 -0.18 -1.56
C ASP A 10 -14.73 0.81 -2.67
N HIS A 11 -14.71 2.11 -2.35
CA HIS A 11 -14.28 3.14 -3.30
C HIS A 11 -12.84 2.93 -3.77
N ALA A 12 -11.93 2.58 -2.86
CA ALA A 12 -10.55 2.29 -3.21
C ALA A 12 -10.43 1.09 -4.16
N LEU A 13 -11.19 0.01 -3.93
CA LEU A 13 -11.21 -1.17 -4.81
C LEU A 13 -11.77 -0.85 -6.19
N ARG A 14 -12.81 -0.02 -6.26
CA ARG A 14 -13.39 0.45 -7.53
C ARG A 14 -12.36 1.26 -8.33
N ASP A 15 -11.74 2.26 -7.70
CA ASP A 15 -10.73 3.10 -8.33
C ASP A 15 -9.54 2.28 -8.85
N LEU A 16 -9.08 1.31 -8.06
CA LEU A 16 -7.98 0.41 -8.46
C LEU A 16 -8.36 -0.54 -9.60
N THR A 17 -9.64 -0.85 -9.78
CA THR A 17 -10.10 -1.74 -10.85
C THR A 17 -10.04 -1.05 -12.21
N PHE A 18 -10.34 0.25 -12.26
CA PHE A 18 -10.37 1.04 -13.50
C PHE A 18 -9.08 1.85 -13.75
N ALA A 19 -8.13 1.83 -12.83
CA ALA A 19 -6.88 2.55 -13.00
C ALA A 19 -5.95 1.86 -14.02
N ASN A 20 -5.34 2.67 -14.89
CA ASN A 20 -4.45 2.20 -15.98
C ASN A 20 -3.05 1.74 -15.51
N GLN A 21 -2.76 1.76 -14.21
CA GLN A 21 -1.42 1.49 -13.70
C GLN A 21 -1.21 -0.02 -13.50
N ARG A 22 -0.05 -0.55 -13.94
CA ARG A 22 0.29 -1.97 -13.79
C ARG A 22 0.18 -2.47 -12.34
N ILE A 23 0.58 -1.64 -11.38
CA ILE A 23 0.66 -2.00 -9.96
C ILE A 23 -0.71 -2.16 -9.28
N CYS A 24 -1.79 -1.69 -9.93
CA CYS A 24 -3.13 -1.73 -9.35
C CYS A 24 -3.61 -3.15 -9.02
N LYS A 25 -3.23 -4.14 -9.84
CA LYS A 25 -3.56 -5.55 -9.59
C LYS A 25 -2.96 -6.07 -8.30
N GLU A 26 -1.70 -5.73 -8.02
CA GLU A 26 -1.00 -6.14 -6.80
C GLU A 26 -1.58 -5.44 -5.58
N ILE A 27 -1.81 -4.13 -5.65
CA ILE A 27 -2.41 -3.36 -4.54
C ILE A 27 -3.82 -3.87 -4.22
N LYS A 28 -4.64 -4.14 -5.25
CA LYS A 28 -5.99 -4.71 -5.08
C LYS A 28 -5.93 -6.04 -4.32
N LYS A 29 -5.00 -6.93 -4.69
CA LYS A 29 -4.77 -8.19 -3.97
C LYS A 29 -4.39 -7.95 -2.50
N THR A 30 -3.51 -7.00 -2.23
CA THR A 30 -3.10 -6.65 -0.86
C THR A 30 -4.28 -6.11 -0.04
N ILE A 31 -5.13 -5.26 -0.61
CA ILE A 31 -6.34 -4.76 0.07
C ILE A 31 -7.31 -5.89 0.37
N HIS A 32 -7.60 -6.78 -0.60
CA HIS A 32 -8.46 -7.95 -0.34
C HIS A 32 -7.92 -8.82 0.80
N SER A 33 -6.61 -9.07 0.83
CA SER A 33 -5.98 -9.80 1.94
C SER A 33 -6.10 -9.05 3.27
N ALA A 34 -5.93 -7.73 3.27
CA ALA A 34 -6.06 -6.92 4.47
C ALA A 34 -7.50 -6.92 5.02
N VAL A 35 -8.50 -6.88 4.14
CA VAL A 35 -9.93 -6.98 4.50
C VAL A 35 -10.23 -8.34 5.11
N ALA A 36 -9.81 -9.43 4.47
CA ALA A 36 -9.99 -10.78 5.01
C ALA A 36 -9.34 -10.95 6.38
N ASN A 37 -8.14 -10.38 6.58
CA ASN A 37 -7.47 -10.39 7.87
C ASN A 37 -8.20 -9.55 8.93
N ALA A 38 -8.81 -8.43 8.54
CA ALA A 38 -9.58 -7.57 9.43
C ALA A 38 -10.89 -8.25 9.89
N GLU A 39 -11.57 -8.93 8.97
CA GLU A 39 -12.79 -9.70 9.25
C GLU A 39 -12.50 -10.92 10.14
N HIS A 40 -11.51 -11.74 9.78
CA HIS A 40 -11.26 -13.00 10.48
C HIS A 40 -10.66 -12.81 11.88
N ASN A 41 -9.68 -11.90 12.02
CA ASN A 41 -8.91 -11.79 13.27
C ASN A 41 -9.47 -10.75 14.25
N PHE A 42 -10.19 -9.74 13.75
CA PHE A 42 -10.66 -8.62 14.55
C PHE A 42 -12.19 -8.42 14.48
N GLN A 43 -12.90 -9.24 13.70
CA GLN A 43 -14.35 -9.13 13.47
C GLN A 43 -14.80 -7.70 13.11
N TYR A 44 -13.96 -6.97 12.37
CA TYR A 44 -14.34 -5.64 11.90
C TYR A 44 -15.41 -5.73 10.80
N ASP A 45 -16.32 -4.76 10.80
CA ASP A 45 -17.31 -4.59 9.76
C ASP A 45 -16.67 -4.05 8.48
N ILE A 46 -16.79 -4.80 7.38
CA ILE A 46 -16.15 -4.51 6.10
C ILE A 46 -16.60 -3.15 5.56
N ASP A 47 -17.87 -2.80 5.78
CA ASP A 47 -18.49 -1.59 5.21
C ASP A 47 -18.00 -0.29 5.87
N LYS A 48 -17.45 -0.42 7.08
CA LYS A 48 -16.92 0.72 7.85
C LYS A 48 -15.41 0.90 7.69
N LEU A 49 -14.71 -0.09 7.12
CA LEU A 49 -13.27 -0.01 6.90
C LEU A 49 -12.88 1.09 5.90
N PHE A 50 -11.85 1.83 6.25
CA PHE A 50 -11.19 2.79 5.38
C PHE A 50 -9.67 2.62 5.39
N VAL A 51 -9.02 3.09 4.33
CA VAL A 51 -7.57 3.06 4.21
C VAL A 51 -6.99 4.21 5.02
N LYS A 52 -6.47 3.91 6.22
CA LYS A 52 -5.83 4.91 7.10
C LYS A 52 -4.54 5.41 6.49
N GLU A 53 -3.65 4.48 6.14
CA GLU A 53 -2.31 4.78 5.61
C GLU A 53 -1.93 3.75 4.55
N ALA A 54 -1.28 4.20 3.50
CA ALA A 54 -0.74 3.34 2.47
C ALA A 54 0.58 3.91 1.96
N TYR A 55 1.66 3.14 2.11
CA TYR A 55 3.00 3.57 1.72
C TYR A 55 3.81 2.42 1.12
N CYS A 56 4.89 2.80 0.44
CA CYS A 56 5.77 1.87 -0.25
C CYS A 56 7.21 2.08 0.26
N GLY A 57 7.75 1.04 0.89
CA GLY A 57 9.10 1.02 1.41
C GLY A 57 10.10 0.47 0.39
N LYS A 58 11.37 0.83 0.56
CA LYS A 58 12.47 0.19 -0.18
C LYS A 58 12.71 -1.21 0.36
N SER A 59 13.01 -2.14 -0.52
CA SER A 59 13.40 -3.51 -0.18
C SER A 59 14.77 -3.82 -0.80
N ILE A 60 15.11 -5.10 -0.89
CA ILE A 60 16.36 -5.56 -1.47
C ILE A 60 16.58 -5.02 -2.89
N VAL A 61 17.83 -4.76 -3.23
CA VAL A 61 18.22 -4.35 -4.59
C VAL A 61 19.14 -5.42 -5.15
N MET A 62 18.64 -6.17 -6.13
CA MET A 62 19.42 -7.19 -6.81
C MET A 62 20.39 -6.53 -7.80
N LYS A 63 21.68 -6.87 -7.70
CA LYS A 63 22.72 -6.41 -8.63
C LYS A 63 22.89 -7.44 -9.76
N ARG A 64 22.96 -6.96 -11.00
CA ARG A 64 23.26 -7.75 -12.20
C ARG A 64 24.34 -7.04 -13.01
N PHE A 65 25.11 -7.76 -13.80
CA PHE A 65 26.09 -7.18 -14.70
C PHE A 65 25.48 -6.99 -16.09
N ARG A 66 25.88 -5.91 -16.78
CA ARG A 66 25.64 -5.70 -18.20
C ARG A 66 26.97 -5.57 -18.92
N PRO A 67 27.24 -6.39 -19.97
CA PRO A 67 28.42 -6.21 -20.80
C PRO A 67 28.32 -4.91 -21.58
N ARG A 68 29.46 -4.24 -21.74
CA ARG A 68 29.64 -3.01 -22.52
C ARG A 68 30.86 -3.16 -23.43
N ALA A 69 30.96 -2.26 -24.41
CA ALA A 69 32.09 -2.22 -25.34
C ALA A 69 33.45 -2.13 -24.61
N LYS A 70 34.51 -2.60 -25.28
CA LYS A 70 35.88 -2.64 -24.77
C LYS A 70 36.04 -3.43 -23.46
N GLY A 71 35.35 -4.57 -23.33
CA GLY A 71 35.46 -5.47 -22.17
C GLY A 71 34.95 -4.90 -20.85
N ARG A 72 34.17 -3.82 -20.86
CA ARG A 72 33.68 -3.16 -19.64
C ARG A 72 32.43 -3.83 -19.10
N ALA A 73 32.31 -3.89 -17.77
CA ALA A 73 31.13 -4.37 -17.06
C ALA A 73 30.47 -3.21 -16.30
N SER A 74 29.19 -2.92 -16.58
CA SER A 74 28.41 -1.94 -15.81
C SER A 74 27.37 -2.64 -14.93
N PRO A 75 27.09 -2.15 -13.71
CA PRO A 75 26.06 -2.73 -12.87
C PRO A 75 24.65 -2.28 -13.31
N ILE A 76 23.70 -3.22 -13.37
CA ILE A 76 22.26 -2.99 -13.38
C ILE A 76 21.74 -3.26 -11.97
N LYS A 77 20.98 -2.32 -11.41
CA LYS A 77 20.23 -2.51 -10.15
C LYS A 77 18.78 -2.85 -10.49
N LYS A 78 18.27 -3.94 -9.92
CA LYS A 78 16.85 -4.34 -9.99
C LYS A 78 16.24 -4.12 -8.59
N PRO A 79 15.61 -2.95 -8.35
CA PRO A 79 15.05 -2.63 -7.05
C PRO A 79 13.74 -3.38 -6.81
N TYR A 80 13.57 -3.85 -5.57
CA TYR A 80 12.31 -4.33 -5.05
C TYR A 80 11.76 -3.35 -4.03
N SER A 81 10.46 -3.43 -3.80
CA SER A 81 9.75 -2.59 -2.86
C SER A 81 8.74 -3.41 -2.06
N ASN A 82 8.54 -3.03 -0.82
CA ASN A 82 7.51 -3.62 0.03
C ASN A 82 6.34 -2.64 0.14
N VAL A 83 5.12 -3.16 0.07
CA VAL A 83 3.90 -2.37 0.16
C VAL A 83 3.25 -2.64 1.51
N THR A 84 2.93 -1.57 2.24
CA THR A 84 2.23 -1.65 3.52
C THR A 84 0.94 -0.83 3.43
N ILE A 85 -0.18 -1.47 3.77
CA ILE A 85 -1.51 -0.85 3.78
C ILE A 85 -2.11 -1.09 5.17
N ILE A 86 -2.59 -0.02 5.79
CA ILE A 86 -3.17 -0.04 7.13
C ILE A 86 -4.64 0.35 6.99
N LEU A 87 -5.52 -0.55 7.42
CA LEU A 87 -6.97 -0.32 7.48
C LEU A 87 -7.38 0.06 8.90
N SER A 88 -8.47 0.82 9.03
CA SER A 88 -9.06 1.17 10.31
C SER A 88 -10.57 1.40 10.15
N ASP A 89 -11.31 1.35 11.26
CA ASP A 89 -12.77 1.59 11.34
C ASP A 89 -13.08 3.03 11.78
N LYS A 90 -12.21 3.66 12.60
CA LYS A 90 -12.37 5.06 13.06
C LYS A 90 -11.66 6.08 12.17
N LEU A 91 -12.41 6.91 11.44
CA LEU A 91 -11.85 8.13 10.85
C LEU A 91 -11.22 8.95 11.98
N ARG A 92 -9.94 9.28 11.86
CA ARG A 92 -9.10 9.92 12.88
C ARG A 92 -9.84 11.06 13.59
N LYS A 93 -10.49 10.78 14.72
CA LYS A 93 -10.78 11.79 15.73
C LYS A 93 -9.47 11.98 16.47
N LEU A 94 -8.80 13.10 16.22
CA LEU A 94 -7.91 13.66 17.23
C LEU A 94 -8.82 13.91 18.44
N GLU A 95 -8.63 13.14 19.51
CA GLU A 95 -9.16 13.56 20.79
C GLU A 95 -8.37 14.82 21.14
N ASP A 96 -9.01 15.98 20.98
CA ASP A 96 -8.52 17.24 21.52
C ASP A 96 -8.55 17.07 23.04
N HIS A 97 -7.44 16.59 23.60
CA HIS A 97 -7.18 16.75 25.02
C HIS A 97 -7.00 18.25 25.25
N GLY A 98 -8.14 18.94 25.43
CA GLY A 98 -8.17 20.36 25.74
C GLY A 98 -7.18 20.62 26.85
N THR A 99 -6.30 21.60 26.64
CA THR A 99 -5.36 22.08 27.65
C THR A 99 -6.15 22.31 28.93
N LYS A 100 -5.92 21.46 29.94
CA LYS A 100 -6.43 21.73 31.28
C LYS A 100 -5.87 23.10 31.68
N SER A 101 -6.76 24.04 31.96
CA SER A 101 -6.43 25.33 32.56
C SER A 101 -5.63 25.14 33.85
#